data_AF-A0A8H4EV87-F1
#
_entry.id   AF-A0A8H4EV87-F1
#
_cell.length_a   1.000
_cell.length_b   1.000
_cell.length_c   1.000
_cell.angle_alpha   90.00
_cell.angle_beta   90.00
_cell.angle_gamma   90.00
#
_symmetry.space_group_name_H-M   'P 1'
#
loop_
_entity.id
_entity.type
_entity.pdbx_description
1 polymer ?
#
loop_
_entity_poly.entity_id
_entity_poly.type
_entity_poly.pdbx_seq_one_letter_code
_entity_poly.pdbx_strand_id
1 'polypeptide(L)'
;MVSNSMSSELLFFSKKKREEHARALARNSGGAVNMDELCATYFRPVLKQFHKHRFDYILIPIQKLIDENYEERNAQNLMLIGNSNSIVTLQTYRVANKILSWSLLSDHDIDYRDYSYAILNRIMMCMEMGKSLMLTDPEIISGSLYDLFNQNFLSEGNLSKENDKKNFTRISLGLYSNPMSYG
;
A
#
# COMPACT_ATOMS: atom_id res chain seq x y z
N MET A 1 12.12 21.09 -41.79
CA MET A 1 12.11 19.74 -41.16
C MET A 1 12.14 19.74 -39.63
N VAL A 2 12.12 20.89 -38.94
CA VAL A 2 12.25 20.96 -37.46
C VAL A 2 10.88 20.98 -36.72
N SER A 3 9.78 21.30 -37.41
CA SER A 3 8.45 21.48 -36.79
C SER A 3 7.74 20.17 -36.37
N ASN A 4 8.04 19.03 -37.02
CA ASN A 4 7.43 17.75 -36.67
C ASN A 4 7.99 17.15 -35.37
N SER A 5 9.26 17.43 -35.05
CA SER A 5 9.96 16.89 -33.87
C SER A 5 9.41 17.46 -32.55
N MET A 6 9.26 18.79 -32.45
CA MET A 6 8.69 19.45 -31.27
C MET A 6 7.24 19.03 -30.99
N SER A 7 6.46 18.77 -32.04
CA SER A 7 5.06 18.35 -31.89
C SER A 7 4.95 16.93 -31.31
N SER A 8 5.84 16.01 -31.71
CA SER A 8 5.89 14.65 -31.15
C SER A 8 6.32 14.61 -29.69
N GLU A 9 7.28 15.44 -29.29
CA GLU A 9 7.72 15.53 -27.88
C GLU A 9 6.61 16.06 -26.98
N LEU A 10 5.93 17.14 -27.38
CA LEU A 10 4.81 17.71 -26.62
C LEU A 10 3.66 16.70 -26.43
N LEU A 11 3.36 15.92 -27.47
CA LEU A 11 2.38 14.83 -27.41
C LEU A 11 2.82 13.71 -26.46
N PHE A 12 4.09 13.34 -26.48
CA PHE A 12 4.67 12.35 -25.57
C PHE A 12 4.59 12.79 -24.11
N PHE A 13 5.02 14.02 -23.79
CA PHE A 13 4.93 14.57 -22.44
C PHE A 13 3.49 14.68 -21.95
N SER A 14 2.57 15.10 -22.83
CA SER A 14 1.14 15.16 -22.51
C SER A 14 0.54 13.78 -22.23
N LYS A 15 0.93 12.75 -22.99
CA LYS A 15 0.51 11.37 -22.76
C LYS A 15 1.06 10.83 -21.44
N LYS A 16 2.36 10.99 -21.19
CA LYS A 16 3.01 10.55 -19.95
C LYS A 16 2.34 11.15 -18.70
N LYS A 17 2.08 12.46 -18.71
CA LYS A 17 1.40 13.14 -17.60
C LYS A 17 -0.02 12.63 -17.35
N ARG A 18 -0.76 12.28 -18.40
CA ARG A 18 -2.10 11.66 -18.27
C ARG A 18 -2.02 10.27 -17.64
N GLU A 19 -1.05 9.47 -18.04
CA GLU A 19 -0.81 8.14 -17.46
C GLU A 19 -0.41 8.23 -15.98
N GLU A 20 0.40 9.21 -15.59
CA GLU A 20 0.75 9.47 -14.19
C GLU A 20 -0.47 9.83 -13.34
N HIS A 21 -1.33 10.73 -13.83
CA HIS A 21 -2.56 11.09 -13.12
C HIS A 21 -3.55 9.93 -13.02
N ALA A 22 -3.75 9.17 -14.11
CA ALA A 22 -4.62 8.00 -14.12
C ALA A 22 -4.12 6.93 -13.13
N ARG A 23 -2.80 6.73 -13.05
CA ARG A 23 -2.16 5.81 -12.11
C ARG A 23 -2.35 6.24 -10.67
N ALA A 24 -2.10 7.52 -10.37
CA ALA A 24 -2.32 8.05 -9.02
C ALA A 24 -3.78 7.89 -8.59
N LEU A 25 -4.73 8.15 -9.50
CA LEU A 25 -6.15 7.95 -9.22
C LEU A 25 -6.48 6.48 -8.97
N ALA A 26 -6.04 5.57 -9.85
CA ALA A 26 -6.32 4.16 -9.72
C ALA A 26 -5.73 3.52 -8.44
N ARG A 27 -4.58 4.01 -7.96
CA ARG A 27 -3.97 3.54 -6.70
C ARG A 27 -4.69 4.04 -5.46
N ASN A 28 -5.05 5.33 -5.44
CA ASN A 28 -5.64 5.96 -4.24
C ASN A 28 -7.16 5.82 -4.16
N SER A 29 -7.81 5.45 -5.26
CA SER A 29 -9.25 5.26 -5.36
C SER A 29 -9.56 3.91 -5.97
N GLY A 30 -8.77 2.88 -5.65
CA GLY A 30 -9.09 1.48 -5.95
C GLY A 30 -9.96 0.83 -4.87
N GLY A 31 -10.46 -0.38 -5.14
CA GLY A 31 -11.06 -1.23 -4.10
C GLY A 31 -12.59 -1.21 -3.96
N ALA A 32 -13.31 -0.29 -4.61
CA ALA A 32 -14.77 -0.35 -4.67
C ALA A 32 -15.27 -1.08 -5.93
N VAL A 33 -16.49 -1.57 -5.86
CA VAL A 33 -17.19 -2.13 -7.02
C VAL A 33 -17.47 -0.99 -8.02
N ASN A 34 -17.29 -1.25 -9.31
CA ASN A 34 -17.51 -0.28 -10.41
C ASN A 34 -16.60 0.96 -10.36
N MET A 35 -15.34 0.82 -9.92
CA MET A 35 -14.41 1.96 -9.88
C MET A 35 -14.23 2.67 -11.22
N ASP A 36 -14.30 1.98 -12.36
CA ASP A 36 -14.21 2.62 -13.69
C ASP A 36 -15.32 3.66 -13.90
N GLU A 37 -16.55 3.31 -13.49
CA GLU A 37 -17.73 4.16 -13.58
C GLU A 37 -17.67 5.32 -12.58
N LEU A 38 -17.28 5.03 -11.33
CA LEU A 38 -17.11 6.05 -10.28
C LEU A 38 -16.02 7.06 -10.67
N CYS A 39 -14.88 6.58 -11.17
CA CYS A 39 -13.80 7.42 -11.68
C CYS A 39 -14.29 8.30 -12.85
N ALA A 40 -15.00 7.69 -13.80
CA ALA A 40 -15.56 8.42 -14.94
C ALA A 40 -16.62 9.45 -14.53
N THR A 41 -17.38 9.20 -13.46
CA THR A 41 -18.46 10.09 -13.01
C THR A 41 -17.91 11.27 -12.23
N TYR A 42 -17.07 11.03 -11.22
CA TYR A 42 -16.64 12.05 -10.27
C TYR A 42 -15.35 12.76 -10.70
N PHE A 43 -14.40 12.04 -11.30
CA PHE A 43 -13.07 12.59 -11.58
C PHE A 43 -12.91 13.09 -13.02
N ARG A 44 -13.68 12.56 -13.98
CA ARG A 44 -13.63 13.02 -15.38
C ARG A 44 -13.86 14.53 -15.55
N PRO A 45 -14.84 15.18 -14.88
CA PRO A 45 -15.04 16.62 -15.03
C PRO A 45 -13.81 17.43 -14.61
N VAL A 46 -13.21 17.06 -13.47
CA VAL A 46 -11.99 17.67 -12.92
C VAL A 46 -10.81 17.45 -13.86
N LEU A 47 -10.59 16.22 -14.30
CA LEU A 47 -9.46 15.87 -15.18
C LEU A 47 -9.59 16.51 -16.57
N LYS A 48 -10.80 16.69 -17.10
CA LYS A 48 -11.02 17.42 -18.36
C LYS A 48 -10.55 18.86 -18.29
N GLN A 49 -10.67 19.52 -17.15
CA GLN A 49 -10.19 20.89 -16.93
C GLN A 49 -8.66 20.98 -17.03
N PHE A 50 -7.95 19.98 -16.48
CA PHE A 50 -6.48 19.94 -16.53
C PHE A 50 -5.92 19.47 -17.88
N HIS A 51 -6.69 18.71 -18.66
CA HIS A 51 -6.22 18.06 -19.90
C HIS A 51 -6.86 18.60 -21.19
N LYS A 52 -7.41 19.83 -21.17
CA LYS A 52 -8.00 20.50 -22.35
C LYS A 52 -8.94 19.58 -23.14
N HIS A 53 -9.83 18.87 -22.43
CA HIS A 53 -10.83 17.96 -22.99
C HIS A 53 -10.33 16.64 -23.63
N ARG A 54 -9.04 16.26 -23.51
CA ARG A 54 -8.49 14.99 -24.02
C ARG A 54 -8.27 13.91 -22.93
N PHE A 55 -9.13 13.89 -21.92
CA PHE A 55 -9.04 12.85 -20.89
C PHE A 55 -9.88 11.64 -21.28
N ASP A 56 -9.24 10.70 -21.97
CA ASP A 56 -9.74 9.33 -22.10
C ASP A 56 -9.31 8.57 -20.86
N TYR A 57 -10.24 7.82 -20.26
CA TYR A 57 -9.92 6.99 -19.10
C TYR A 57 -8.90 5.93 -19.51
N ILE A 58 -7.72 5.94 -18.88
CA ILE A 58 -6.68 4.95 -19.11
C ILE A 58 -6.86 3.86 -18.06
N LEU A 59 -7.34 2.69 -18.48
CA LEU A 59 -7.41 1.52 -17.61
C LEU A 59 -5.99 1.01 -17.36
N ILE A 60 -5.58 1.00 -16.09
CA ILE A 60 -4.28 0.46 -15.68
C ILE A 60 -4.52 -0.91 -15.05
N PRO A 61 -3.83 -1.97 -15.52
CA PRO A 61 -4.00 -3.30 -14.95
C PRO A 61 -3.73 -3.32 -13.44
N ILE A 62 -4.62 -3.91 -12.67
CA ILE A 62 -4.50 -4.03 -11.19
C ILE A 62 -3.14 -4.61 -10.81
N GLN A 63 -2.67 -5.61 -11.55
CA GLN A 63 -1.37 -6.23 -11.27
C GLN A 63 -0.21 -5.24 -11.32
N LYS A 64 -0.24 -4.32 -12.29
CA LYS A 64 0.78 -3.28 -12.41
C LYS A 64 0.75 -2.32 -11.22
N LEU A 65 -0.45 -1.99 -10.72
CA LEU A 65 -0.61 -1.15 -9.54
C LEU A 65 -0.05 -1.83 -8.27
N ILE A 66 -0.27 -3.13 -8.13
CA ILE A 66 0.26 -3.95 -7.03
C ILE A 66 1.79 -3.99 -7.08
N ASP A 67 2.36 -4.30 -8.25
CA ASP A 67 3.81 -4.40 -8.43
C ASP A 67 4.51 -3.08 -8.13
N GLU A 68 3.93 -1.96 -8.57
CA GLU A 68 4.45 -0.63 -8.27
C GLU A 68 4.36 -0.29 -6.78
N ASN A 69 3.36 -0.80 -6.06
CA ASN A 69 3.27 -0.63 -4.61
C ASN A 69 4.36 -1.39 -3.86
N TYR A 70 4.82 -2.54 -4.37
CA TYR A 70 5.91 -3.30 -3.76
C TYR A 70 7.29 -2.65 -3.93
N GLU A 71 7.49 -1.89 -5.01
CA GLU A 71 8.78 -1.26 -5.31
C GLU A 71 8.90 0.18 -4.76
N GLU A 72 7.79 0.80 -4.36
CA GLU A 72 7.78 2.15 -3.81
C GLU A 72 8.06 2.16 -2.30
N ARG A 73 9.19 2.76 -1.89
CA ARG A 73 9.68 2.76 -0.50
C ARG A 73 8.72 3.36 0.54
N ASN A 74 7.87 4.30 0.13
CA ASN A 74 6.97 5.03 1.03
C ASN A 74 5.49 4.81 0.68
N ALA A 75 5.17 3.74 -0.05
CA ALA A 75 3.78 3.42 -0.36
C ALA A 75 2.97 3.11 0.90
N GLN A 76 1.67 3.37 0.85
CA GLN A 76 0.74 2.90 1.87
C GLN A 76 0.69 1.36 1.92
N ASN A 77 0.29 0.86 3.09
CA ASN A 77 0.03 -0.56 3.28
C ASN A 77 -0.99 -1.04 2.24
N LEU A 78 -0.71 -2.16 1.58
CA LEU A 78 -1.56 -2.69 0.52
C LEU A 78 -2.67 -3.56 1.11
N MET A 79 -3.93 -3.13 0.95
CA MET A 79 -5.08 -3.98 1.21
C MET A 79 -5.55 -4.64 -0.09
N LEU A 80 -5.50 -5.96 -0.13
CA LEU A 80 -6.01 -6.74 -1.26
C LEU A 80 -7.36 -7.34 -0.90
N ILE A 81 -8.39 -6.94 -1.65
CA ILE A 81 -9.75 -7.45 -1.50
C ILE A 81 -10.03 -8.40 -2.65
N GLY A 82 -10.50 -9.60 -2.35
CA GLY A 82 -11.20 -10.36 -3.37
C GLY A 82 -11.85 -11.64 -2.86
N ASN A 83 -12.46 -12.34 -3.80
CA ASN A 83 -13.56 -13.25 -3.48
C ASN A 83 -13.12 -14.65 -3.01
N SER A 84 -11.82 -14.89 -2.87
CA SER A 84 -11.29 -16.18 -2.43
C SER A 84 -9.87 -16.07 -1.87
N ASN A 85 -9.48 -17.07 -1.08
CA ASN A 85 -8.12 -17.20 -0.54
C ASN A 85 -7.04 -17.43 -1.61
N SER A 86 -7.42 -17.58 -2.89
CA SER A 86 -6.47 -17.68 -4.00
C SER A 86 -5.55 -16.46 -4.12
N ILE A 87 -6.00 -15.29 -3.65
CA ILE A 87 -5.18 -14.06 -3.60
C ILE A 87 -3.96 -14.26 -2.71
N VAL A 88 -4.14 -14.94 -1.57
CA VAL A 88 -3.02 -15.27 -0.66
C VAL A 88 -2.00 -16.11 -1.41
N THR A 89 -2.42 -17.23 -2.00
CA THR A 89 -1.53 -18.13 -2.74
C THR A 89 -0.81 -17.43 -3.89
N LEU A 90 -1.54 -16.62 -4.68
CA LEU A 90 -0.97 -15.89 -5.82
C LEU A 90 0.06 -14.86 -5.39
N GLN A 91 -0.21 -14.09 -4.33
CA GLN A 91 0.77 -13.13 -3.84
C GLN A 91 1.95 -13.84 -3.19
N THR A 92 1.73 -14.81 -2.29
CA THR A 92 2.81 -15.56 -1.64
C THR A 92 3.80 -16.12 -2.67
N TYR A 93 3.32 -16.66 -3.80
CA TYR A 93 4.20 -17.14 -4.88
C TYR A 93 5.06 -16.02 -5.48
N ARG A 94 4.49 -14.85 -5.77
CA ARG A 94 5.18 -13.73 -6.43
C ARG A 94 6.21 -13.06 -5.55
N VAL A 95 5.95 -13.02 -4.24
CA VAL A 95 6.78 -12.32 -3.26
C VAL A 95 7.51 -13.28 -2.33
N ALA A 96 7.60 -14.57 -2.69
CA ALA A 96 8.21 -15.64 -1.89
C ALA A 96 9.66 -15.35 -1.44
N ASN A 97 10.39 -14.51 -2.19
CA ASN A 97 11.76 -14.10 -1.84
C ASN A 97 11.85 -12.77 -1.07
N LYS A 98 10.71 -12.07 -0.85
CA LYS A 98 10.63 -10.73 -0.23
C LYS A 98 9.63 -10.64 0.95
N ILE A 99 8.69 -11.58 1.07
CA ILE A 99 7.62 -11.59 2.08
C ILE A 99 7.74 -12.78 3.02
N LEU A 100 7.62 -12.53 4.32
CA LEU A 100 7.27 -13.56 5.29
C LEU A 100 5.73 -13.70 5.26
N SER A 101 5.25 -14.72 4.55
CA SER A 101 3.81 -14.96 4.36
C SER A 101 3.25 -15.66 5.59
N TRP A 102 2.24 -15.08 6.25
CA TRP A 102 1.55 -15.71 7.37
C TRP A 102 0.05 -15.81 7.10
N SER A 103 -0.46 -17.04 7.02
CA SER A 103 -1.89 -17.32 7.08
C SER A 103 -2.30 -17.43 8.55
N LEU A 104 -3.24 -16.60 9.00
CA LEU A 104 -3.78 -16.54 10.37
C LEU A 104 -4.68 -17.74 10.72
N LEU A 105 -4.44 -18.92 10.15
CA LEU A 105 -5.35 -20.05 10.32
C LEU A 105 -4.97 -20.94 11.50
N SER A 106 -5.81 -20.82 12.53
CA SER A 106 -6.37 -21.91 13.33
C SER A 106 -5.39 -22.65 14.24
N ASP A 107 -5.17 -22.09 15.43
CA ASP A 107 -5.11 -22.96 16.60
C ASP A 107 -6.21 -22.50 17.57
N HIS A 108 -7.29 -23.29 17.64
CA HIS A 108 -8.49 -22.98 18.41
C HIS A 108 -8.31 -23.16 19.92
N ASP A 109 -7.10 -23.51 20.38
CA ASP A 109 -6.80 -23.84 21.78
C ASP A 109 -5.88 -22.84 22.50
N ILE A 110 -5.57 -21.69 21.90
CA ILE A 110 -4.78 -20.62 22.54
C ILE A 110 -5.74 -19.55 23.09
N ASP A 111 -5.58 -19.13 24.36
CA ASP A 111 -6.30 -17.97 24.90
C ASP A 111 -6.11 -16.78 23.95
N TYR A 112 -7.22 -16.18 23.53
CA TYR A 112 -7.27 -15.12 22.51
C TYR A 112 -6.27 -13.98 22.78
N ARG A 113 -5.97 -13.69 24.05
CA ARG A 113 -4.96 -12.70 24.45
C ARG A 113 -3.52 -13.14 24.17
N ASP A 114 -3.18 -14.37 24.52
CA ASP A 114 -1.85 -14.93 24.28
C ASP A 114 -1.58 -15.08 22.78
N TYR A 115 -2.63 -15.44 22.03
CA TYR A 115 -2.63 -15.48 20.58
C TYR A 115 -2.37 -14.11 19.96
N SER A 116 -3.09 -13.08 20.41
CA SER A 116 -2.92 -11.70 19.92
C SER A 116 -1.52 -11.14 20.23
N TYR A 117 -0.99 -11.38 21.43
CA TYR A 117 0.37 -10.98 21.81
C TYR A 117 1.43 -11.64 20.92
N ALA A 118 1.32 -12.95 20.69
CA ALA A 118 2.25 -13.68 19.84
C ALA A 118 2.27 -13.15 18.39
N ILE A 119 1.09 -12.78 17.85
CA ILE A 119 0.97 -12.17 16.53
C ILE A 119 1.63 -10.79 16.49
N LEU A 120 1.31 -9.91 17.45
CA LEU A 120 1.87 -8.57 17.52
C LEU A 120 3.40 -8.60 17.66
N ASN A 121 3.95 -9.51 18.47
CA ASN A 121 5.40 -9.65 18.62
C ASN A 121 6.09 -10.06 17.30
N ARG A 122 5.49 -10.98 16.54
CA ARG A 122 6.02 -11.35 15.22
C ARG A 122 5.95 -10.22 14.21
N ILE A 123 4.89 -9.41 14.26
CA ILE A 123 4.76 -8.20 13.43
C ILE A 123 5.92 -7.25 13.74
N MET A 124 6.16 -6.95 15.02
CA MET A 124 7.28 -6.10 15.47
C MET A 124 8.62 -6.62 14.93
N MET A 125 8.90 -7.92 15.07
CA MET A 125 10.12 -8.52 14.53
C MET A 125 10.24 -8.42 13.01
N CYS A 126 9.15 -8.60 12.26
CA CYS A 126 9.19 -8.46 10.80
C CYS A 126 9.49 -7.02 10.38
N MET A 127 8.91 -6.04 11.10
CA MET A 127 9.17 -4.62 10.88
C MET A 127 10.64 -4.28 11.16
N GLU A 128 11.19 -4.72 12.29
CA GLU A 128 12.61 -4.53 12.64
C GLU A 128 13.57 -5.14 11.60
N MET A 129 13.18 -6.26 10.99
CA MET A 129 13.97 -6.92 9.93
C MET A 129 13.78 -6.30 8.54
N GLY A 130 12.89 -5.31 8.38
CA GLY A 130 12.53 -4.75 7.07
C GLY A 130 11.87 -5.77 6.13
N LYS A 131 11.22 -6.80 6.68
CA LYS A 131 10.54 -7.84 5.90
C LYS A 131 9.09 -7.46 5.66
N SER A 132 8.64 -7.65 4.42
CA SER A 132 7.23 -7.45 4.08
C SER A 132 6.37 -8.55 4.73
N LEU A 133 5.21 -8.16 5.26
CA LEU A 133 4.28 -9.03 5.97
C LEU A 133 2.94 -9.11 5.21
N MET A 134 2.37 -10.32 5.14
CA MET A 134 1.01 -10.51 4.67
C MET A 134 0.11 -10.91 5.84
N LEU A 135 -0.96 -10.13 6.06
CA LEU A 135 -1.97 -10.40 7.08
C LEU A 135 -3.26 -10.88 6.40
N THR A 136 -3.87 -11.90 6.98
CA THR A 136 -5.18 -12.44 6.57
C THR A 136 -6.14 -12.25 7.74
N ASP A 137 -7.32 -11.66 7.54
CA ASP A 137 -8.27 -11.37 8.63
C ASP A 137 -7.69 -10.45 9.75
N PRO A 138 -7.25 -9.22 9.42
CA PRO A 138 -6.57 -8.34 10.37
C PRO A 138 -7.49 -7.75 11.47
N GLU A 139 -8.80 -8.05 11.45
CA GLU A 139 -9.79 -7.47 12.37
C GLU A 139 -9.40 -7.63 13.83
N ILE A 140 -8.90 -8.82 14.20
CA ILE A 140 -8.47 -9.19 15.56
C ILE A 140 -7.42 -8.22 16.13
N ILE A 141 -6.51 -7.74 15.28
CA ILE A 141 -5.35 -6.91 15.67
C ILE A 141 -5.46 -5.46 15.17
N SER A 142 -6.56 -5.11 14.51
CA SER A 142 -6.76 -3.81 13.84
C SER A 142 -6.61 -2.62 14.80
N GLY A 143 -7.19 -2.72 16.00
CA GLY A 143 -7.06 -1.70 17.04
C GLY A 143 -5.62 -1.53 17.52
N SER A 144 -4.87 -2.63 17.63
CA SER A 144 -3.46 -2.63 18.05
C SER A 144 -2.51 -2.04 17.01
N LEU A 145 -2.86 -2.13 15.72
CA LEU A 145 -2.04 -1.68 14.59
C LEU A 145 -2.52 -0.34 14.01
N TYR A 146 -3.41 0.38 14.70
CA TYR A 146 -4.02 1.60 14.18
C TYR A 146 -2.99 2.65 13.72
N ASP A 147 -1.98 2.94 14.55
CA ASP A 147 -0.94 3.92 14.22
C ASP A 147 -0.04 3.44 13.06
N LEU A 148 0.21 2.12 12.97
CA LEU A 148 0.96 1.51 11.86
C LEU A 148 0.19 1.64 10.55
N PHE A 149 -1.11 1.33 10.54
CA PHE A 149 -1.94 1.40 9.34
C PHE A 149 -2.11 2.83 8.84
N ASN A 150 -2.17 3.81 9.74
CA ASN A 150 -2.29 5.23 9.40
C ASN A 150 -0.95 5.90 9.07
N GLN A 151 0.15 5.16 9.05
CA GLN A 151 1.50 5.71 8.85
C GLN A 151 1.86 6.83 9.85
N ASN A 152 1.35 6.72 11.09
CA ASN A 152 1.66 7.64 12.17
C ASN A 152 3.06 7.33 12.74
N PHE A 153 4.09 7.75 12.01
CA PHE A 153 5.48 7.56 12.41
C PHE A 153 6.05 8.81 13.09
N LEU A 154 6.70 8.62 14.23
CA LEU A 154 7.61 9.59 14.83
C LEU A 154 8.98 9.40 14.18
N SER A 155 9.60 10.48 13.70
CA SER A 155 10.97 10.42 13.18
C SER A 155 11.95 10.91 14.25
N GLU A 156 12.99 10.13 14.55
CA GLU A 156 14.10 10.52 15.41
C GLU A 156 15.42 10.38 14.64
N GLY A 157 16.33 11.35 14.79
CA GLY A 157 17.62 11.38 14.10
C GLY A 157 17.96 12.75 13.49
N ASN A 158 19.21 12.92 13.06
CA ASN A 158 19.64 14.16 12.42
C ASN A 158 19.06 14.26 11.00
N LEU A 159 18.16 15.24 10.78
CA LEU A 159 17.51 15.53 9.49
C LEU A 159 18.49 15.74 8.31
N SER A 160 19.76 15.99 8.59
CA SER A 160 20.82 16.25 7.62
C SER A 160 21.53 14.99 7.10
N LYS A 161 21.24 13.80 7.64
CA LYS A 161 21.75 12.51 7.14
C LYS A 161 20.61 11.51 7.02
N GLU A 162 20.24 11.18 5.78
CA GLU A 162 19.13 10.27 5.48
C GLU A 162 19.29 8.88 6.13
N ASN A 163 20.54 8.41 6.28
CA ASN A 163 20.85 7.13 6.92
C ASN A 163 20.70 7.12 8.45
N ASP A 164 20.57 8.28 9.10
CA ASP A 164 20.42 8.37 10.56
C ASP A 164 18.94 8.56 10.97
N LYS A 165 18.02 8.65 10.00
CA LYS A 165 16.59 8.85 10.25
C LYS A 165 15.92 7.52 10.59
N LYS A 166 15.47 7.36 11.83
CA LYS A 166 14.66 6.23 12.28
C LYS A 166 13.20 6.65 12.42
N ASN A 167 12.30 5.77 11.98
CA ASN A 167 10.86 5.99 12.08
C ASN A 167 10.27 5.01 13.09
N PHE A 168 9.48 5.52 14.01
CA PHE A 168 8.87 4.76 15.10
C PHE A 168 7.36 4.84 14.99
N THR A 169 6.68 3.71 15.10
CA THR A 169 5.22 3.68 15.24
C THR A 169 4.83 2.98 16.53
N ARG A 170 3.62 3.24 17.00
CA ARG A 170 3.10 2.64 18.21
C ARG A 170 2.32 1.38 17.86
N ILE A 171 2.54 0.33 18.64
CA ILE A 171 1.74 -0.90 18.58
C ILE A 171 1.20 -1.14 20.00
N SER A 172 -0.13 -1.21 20.13
CA SER A 172 -0.77 -1.38 21.44
C SER A 172 -0.97 -2.87 21.77
N LEU A 173 -0.41 -3.34 22.89
CA LEU A 173 -0.53 -4.72 23.36
C LEU A 173 -1.57 -4.87 24.49
N GLY A 174 -2.77 -4.32 24.29
CA GLY A 174 -3.86 -4.36 25.27
C GLY A 174 -3.59 -3.54 26.54
N LEU A 175 -4.22 -3.90 27.66
CA LEU A 175 -4.15 -3.19 28.95
C LEU A 175 -2.77 -3.23 29.64
N TYR A 176 -1.79 -3.94 29.07
CA TYR A 176 -0.41 -3.93 29.54
C TYR A 176 0.45 -3.09 28.59
N SER A 177 0.78 -1.89 29.08
CA SER A 177 2.06 -1.21 28.89
C SER A 177 2.70 -1.28 27.49
N ASN A 178 2.47 -0.23 26.70
CA ASN A 178 3.13 0.11 25.44
C ASN A 178 4.65 -0.20 25.40
N PRO A 179 5.10 -1.21 24.64
CA PRO A 179 6.45 -1.21 24.09
C PRO A 179 6.45 -0.44 22.76
N MET A 180 7.29 0.58 22.64
CA MET A 180 7.64 1.13 21.33
C MET A 180 8.59 0.13 20.65
N SER A 181 8.21 -0.39 19.48
CA SER A 181 9.04 -1.28 18.66
C SER A 181 10.00 -0.49 17.78
N TYR A 182 11.17 -1.06 17.50
CA TYR A 182 12.20 -0.45 16.66
C TYR A 182 11.92 -0.72 15.17
N GLY A 183 12.47 0.11 14.28
CA GLY A 183 12.34 0.00 12.82
C GLY A 183 13.53 0.65 12.13
#